data_AF-A0A1E7FF75-F1
#
_entry.id   AF-A0A1E7FF75-F1
#
_cell.length_a   1.000
_cell.length_b   1.000
_cell.length_c   1.000
_cell.angle_alpha   90.00
_cell.angle_beta   90.00
_cell.angle_gamma   90.00
#
_symmetry.space_group_name_H-M   'P 1'
#
loop_
_entity.id
_entity.type
_entity.pdbx_description
1 polymer ?
#
loop_
_entity_poly.entity_id
_entity_poly.type
_entity_poly.pdbx_seq_one_letter_code
_entity_poly.pdbx_strand_id
1 'polypeptide(L)'
;MTPVRSARIALLEDGKFIQASSALIIDSSDSNLQFAALRAIAKLAPYSSSGDGSLSPDSIGDLLQSALASEPKISENGNFGWNKNLYHVQAAEGVLVVFDSLPKSKQECIFREAIARYTKLLKSHSIARATKSNERANGGELAYNLITLMMVARGKDCVAKCFDSNLVSSLVNTVQWRYDPKTTIAEDSKDYWDATTTQCLQILAQVFYKEESELLKVGIKVRNLKNSVFMVARPGKAPRKAIDFPAALKLISQNGEAAAKIASQRILSYLTNN
;
A
#
# COMPACT_ATOMS: atom_id res chain seq x y z
N MET A 1 14.80 -34.46 7.39
CA MET A 1 13.67 -33.56 7.07
C MET A 1 13.42 -32.64 8.26
N THR A 2 13.01 -31.40 7.97
CA THR A 2 13.23 -30.16 8.71
C THR A 2 12.56 -30.07 10.10
N PRO A 3 13.24 -29.61 11.18
CA PRO A 3 12.66 -29.38 12.51
C PRO A 3 11.60 -28.24 12.58
N VAL A 4 11.33 -27.58 11.45
CA VAL A 4 10.45 -26.39 11.37
C VAL A 4 8.97 -26.76 11.53
N ARG A 5 8.53 -27.94 11.04
CA ARG A 5 7.12 -28.35 11.14
C ARG A 5 6.73 -28.73 12.57
N SER A 6 7.55 -29.53 13.24
CA SER A 6 7.29 -29.94 14.63
C SER A 6 7.33 -28.75 15.60
N ALA A 7 8.30 -27.85 15.44
CA ALA A 7 8.36 -26.61 16.22
C ALA A 7 7.15 -25.69 15.96
N ARG A 8 6.70 -25.58 14.70
CA ARG A 8 5.48 -24.83 14.35
C ARG A 8 4.24 -25.44 14.98
N ILE A 9 4.07 -26.76 14.90
CA ILE A 9 2.91 -27.45 15.49
C ILE A 9 2.89 -27.20 17.00
N ALA A 10 4.02 -27.37 17.69
CA ALA A 10 4.14 -27.12 19.13
C ALA A 10 3.85 -25.65 19.48
N LEU A 11 4.29 -24.69 18.66
CA LEU A 11 4.02 -23.26 18.88
C LEU A 11 2.53 -22.92 18.74
N LEU A 12 1.84 -23.58 17.80
CA LEU A 12 0.43 -23.35 17.49
C LEU A 12 -0.53 -24.24 18.30
N GLU A 13 0.01 -25.11 19.15
CA GLU A 13 -0.75 -26.01 20.01
C GLU A 13 -1.67 -25.21 20.94
N ASP A 14 -2.92 -25.66 21.08
CA ASP A 14 -4.01 -25.00 21.81
C ASP A 14 -4.37 -23.55 21.38
N GLY A 15 -3.73 -23.00 20.35
CA GLY A 15 -3.98 -21.64 19.87
C GLY A 15 -3.60 -20.49 20.81
N LYS A 16 -2.96 -20.79 21.95
CA LYS A 16 -2.53 -19.79 22.95
C LYS A 16 -1.61 -18.72 22.35
N PHE A 17 -0.71 -19.12 21.46
CA PHE A 17 0.18 -18.19 20.77
C PHE A 17 -0.58 -17.20 19.89
N ILE A 18 -1.61 -17.66 19.18
CA ILE A 18 -2.44 -16.81 18.33
C ILE A 18 -3.26 -15.84 19.18
N GLN A 19 -3.83 -16.31 20.28
CA GLN A 19 -4.56 -15.45 21.23
C GLN A 19 -3.65 -14.38 21.85
N ALA A 20 -2.46 -14.76 22.31
CA ALA A 20 -1.48 -13.82 22.86
C ALA A 20 -1.04 -12.79 21.81
N SER A 21 -0.73 -13.25 20.59
CA SER A 21 -0.36 -12.36 19.49
C SER A 21 -1.49 -11.42 19.10
N SER A 22 -2.74 -11.89 19.12
CA SER A 22 -3.93 -11.08 18.89
C SER A 22 -4.05 -9.95 19.89
N ALA A 23 -3.88 -10.25 21.18
CA ALA A 23 -3.92 -9.24 22.23
C ALA A 23 -2.80 -8.20 22.03
N LEU A 24 -1.59 -8.64 21.72
CA LEU A 24 -0.43 -7.76 21.52
C LEU A 24 -0.51 -6.89 20.26
N ILE A 25 -1.05 -7.40 19.15
CA ILE A 25 -1.19 -6.62 17.91
C ILE A 25 -2.12 -5.41 18.11
N ILE A 26 -3.14 -5.56 18.95
CA ILE A 26 -4.13 -4.52 19.23
C ILE A 26 -3.66 -3.62 20.38
N ASP A 27 -2.83 -4.13 21.29
CA ASP A 27 -2.26 -3.36 22.38
C ASP A 27 -1.18 -2.37 21.90
N SER A 28 -1.32 -1.12 22.32
CA SER A 28 -0.39 -0.03 22.00
C SER A 28 0.57 0.31 23.14
N SER A 29 0.53 -0.46 24.24
CA SER A 29 1.36 -0.25 25.43
C SER A 29 2.85 -0.49 25.17
N ASP A 30 3.19 -1.52 24.39
CA ASP A 30 4.56 -1.87 24.01
C ASP A 30 4.68 -2.07 22.49
N SER A 31 5.25 -1.06 21.83
CA SER A 31 5.42 -1.05 20.36
C SER A 31 6.37 -2.13 19.83
N ASN A 32 7.34 -2.59 20.64
CA ASN A 32 8.27 -3.64 20.24
C ASN A 32 7.61 -5.02 20.31
N LEU A 33 6.86 -5.30 21.38
CA LEU A 33 6.08 -6.53 21.48
C LEU A 33 4.97 -6.59 20.44
N GLN A 34 4.27 -5.46 20.20
CA GLN A 34 3.28 -5.34 19.14
C GLN A 34 3.89 -5.68 17.76
N PHE A 35 5.07 -5.11 17.45
CA PHE A 35 5.76 -5.39 16.20
C PHE A 35 6.26 -6.84 16.09
N ALA A 36 6.82 -7.39 17.17
CA ALA A 36 7.29 -8.77 17.20
C ALA A 36 6.13 -9.76 16.98
N ALA A 37 4.98 -9.53 17.63
CA ALA A 37 3.77 -10.33 17.46
C ALA A 37 3.28 -10.27 16.00
N LEU A 38 3.18 -9.06 15.41
CA LEU A 38 2.77 -8.91 14.02
C LEU A 38 3.73 -9.63 13.07
N ARG A 39 5.05 -9.45 13.25
CA ARG A 39 6.06 -10.10 12.42
C ARG A 39 5.95 -11.62 12.50
N ALA A 40 5.71 -12.18 13.69
CA ALA A 40 5.52 -13.60 13.86
C ALA A 40 4.27 -14.09 13.12
N ILE A 41 3.14 -13.40 13.24
CA ILE A 41 1.90 -13.71 12.51
C ILE A 41 2.12 -13.65 10.99
N ALA A 42 2.78 -12.61 10.49
CA ALA A 42 3.09 -12.47 9.06
C ALA A 42 3.97 -13.64 8.54
N LYS A 43 4.96 -14.09 9.33
CA LYS A 43 5.79 -15.26 8.97
C LYS A 43 5.06 -16.59 9.07
N LEU A 44 3.98 -16.67 9.85
CA LEU A 44 3.12 -17.84 9.94
C LEU A 44 2.04 -17.88 8.83
N ALA A 45 1.74 -16.74 8.21
CA ALA A 45 0.73 -16.61 7.15
C ALA A 45 0.79 -17.68 6.04
N PRO A 46 1.96 -18.07 5.50
CA PRO A 46 2.05 -19.11 4.47
C PRO A 46 1.59 -20.50 4.92
N TYR A 47 1.54 -20.75 6.23
CA TYR A 47 1.18 -22.05 6.81
C TYR A 47 -0.29 -22.12 7.24
N SER A 48 -1.05 -21.04 7.07
CA SER A 48 -2.47 -20.95 7.45
C SER A 48 -3.38 -21.97 6.78
N SER A 49 -2.99 -22.47 5.61
CA SER A 49 -3.77 -23.47 4.86
C SER A 49 -3.26 -24.91 5.07
N SER A 50 -2.24 -25.11 5.92
CA SER A 50 -1.60 -26.42 6.07
C SER A 50 -2.36 -27.43 6.94
N GLY A 51 -3.47 -27.01 7.57
CA GLY A 51 -4.27 -27.85 8.47
C GLY A 51 -3.57 -28.21 9.79
N ASP A 52 -2.34 -27.72 9.99
CA ASP A 52 -1.53 -27.96 11.17
C ASP A 52 -1.90 -26.93 12.27
N GLY A 53 -2.89 -27.24 13.10
CA GLY A 53 -3.21 -26.49 14.34
C GLY A 53 -4.34 -25.45 14.22
N SER A 54 -4.35 -24.46 15.12
CA SER A 54 -5.42 -23.46 15.25
C SER A 54 -5.35 -22.31 14.22
N LEU A 55 -4.43 -22.40 13.27
CA LEU A 55 -4.10 -21.32 12.33
C LEU A 55 -4.97 -21.46 11.08
N SER A 56 -5.82 -20.47 10.81
CA SER A 56 -6.63 -20.42 9.59
C SER A 56 -6.35 -19.14 8.78
N PRO A 57 -6.54 -19.14 7.45
CA PRO A 57 -6.38 -17.93 6.65
C PRO A 57 -7.27 -16.80 7.18
N ASP A 58 -8.47 -17.17 7.65
CA ASP A 58 -9.46 -16.22 8.14
C ASP A 58 -9.00 -15.51 9.43
N SER A 59 -8.49 -16.29 10.40
CA SER A 59 -7.92 -15.76 11.66
C SER A 59 -6.72 -14.85 11.43
N ILE A 60 -5.83 -15.20 10.50
CA ILE A 60 -4.69 -14.36 10.14
C ILE A 60 -5.16 -13.11 9.41
N GLY A 61 -6.13 -13.25 8.50
CA GLY A 61 -6.74 -12.13 7.79
C GLY A 61 -7.29 -11.08 8.76
N ASP A 62 -7.97 -11.49 9.83
CA ASP A 62 -8.49 -10.58 10.85
C ASP A 62 -7.37 -9.81 11.55
N LEU A 63 -6.34 -10.52 12.03
CA LEU A 63 -5.21 -9.90 12.73
C LEU A 63 -4.46 -8.89 11.85
N LEU A 64 -4.20 -9.26 10.60
CA LEU A 64 -3.48 -8.42 9.66
C LEU A 64 -4.33 -7.24 9.18
N GLN A 65 -5.65 -7.43 9.01
CA GLN A 65 -6.58 -6.33 8.76
C GLN A 65 -6.56 -5.34 9.93
N SER A 66 -6.67 -5.81 11.18
CA SER A 66 -6.58 -4.97 12.36
C SER A 66 -5.24 -4.21 12.42
N ALA A 67 -4.14 -4.86 12.04
CA ALA A 67 -2.84 -4.20 11.96
C ALA A 67 -2.75 -3.14 10.85
N LEU A 68 -3.39 -3.33 9.70
CA LEU A 68 -3.45 -2.29 8.66
C LEU A 68 -4.27 -1.07 9.12
N ALA A 69 -5.37 -1.32 9.83
CA ALA A 69 -6.27 -0.29 10.36
C ALA A 69 -5.66 0.46 11.56
N SER A 70 -4.74 -0.15 12.30
CA SER A 70 -4.19 0.44 13.53
C SER A 70 -3.28 1.66 13.28
N GLU A 71 -3.11 2.47 14.31
CA GLU A 71 -2.21 3.63 14.29
C GLU A 71 -1.21 3.48 15.43
N PRO A 72 -0.17 2.63 15.27
CA PRO A 72 0.74 2.35 16.38
C PRO A 72 1.42 3.64 16.83
N LYS A 73 1.53 3.79 18.15
CA LYS A 73 2.16 4.93 18.82
C LYS A 73 3.62 4.60 19.11
N ILE A 74 4.50 5.58 18.98
CA ILE A 74 5.90 5.42 19.36
C ILE A 74 5.94 5.39 20.90
N SER A 75 6.46 4.31 21.49
CA SER A 75 6.70 4.27 22.93
C SER A 75 7.82 5.24 23.31
N GLU A 76 7.71 5.89 24.47
CA GLU A 76 8.73 6.82 24.99
C GLU A 76 10.07 6.12 25.30
N ASN A 77 10.03 4.80 25.52
CA ASN A 77 11.22 3.96 25.64
C ASN A 77 11.83 3.76 24.25
N GLY A 78 13.03 4.33 24.06
CA GLY A 78 13.72 4.44 22.77
C GLY A 78 13.77 3.14 21.97
N ASN A 79 13.38 3.22 20.71
CA ASN A 79 13.32 2.06 19.81
C ASN A 79 14.56 1.97 18.92
N PHE A 80 15.32 0.89 19.09
CA PHE A 80 16.27 0.41 18.08
C PHE A 80 15.53 -0.50 17.09
N GLY A 81 15.44 -0.09 15.82
CA GLY A 81 15.05 -0.97 14.70
C GLY A 81 13.57 -1.04 14.31
N TRP A 82 12.67 -0.30 14.96
CA TRP A 82 11.25 -0.23 14.59
C TRP A 82 10.82 1.17 14.16
N ASN A 83 9.91 1.24 13.18
CA ASN A 83 9.10 2.41 12.88
C ASN A 83 7.71 1.98 12.38
N LYS A 84 6.78 2.93 12.40
CA LYS A 84 5.39 2.74 11.99
C LYS A 84 5.20 2.21 10.56
N ASN A 85 6.02 2.66 9.61
CA ASN A 85 5.88 2.17 8.24
C ASN A 85 6.29 0.70 8.16
N LEU A 86 7.36 0.31 8.84
CA LEU A 86 7.82 -1.08 8.91
C LEU A 86 6.76 -2.02 9.56
N TYR A 87 6.02 -1.53 10.55
CA TYR A 87 4.87 -2.25 11.10
C TYR A 87 3.83 -2.55 10.01
N HIS A 88 3.43 -1.54 9.24
CA HIS A 88 2.47 -1.75 8.16
C HIS A 88 3.03 -2.54 6.96
N VAL A 89 4.35 -2.52 6.74
CA VAL A 89 5.01 -3.40 5.75
C VAL A 89 4.75 -4.86 6.12
N GLN A 90 5.02 -5.25 7.37
CA GLN A 90 4.80 -6.63 7.83
C GLN A 90 3.32 -7.03 7.72
N ALA A 91 2.41 -6.11 8.01
CA ALA A 91 0.98 -6.37 7.83
C ALA A 91 0.63 -6.62 6.35
N ALA A 92 1.07 -5.74 5.45
CA ALA A 92 0.80 -5.85 4.02
C ALA A 92 1.43 -7.10 3.39
N GLU A 93 2.68 -7.44 3.76
CA GLU A 93 3.35 -8.69 3.35
C GLU A 93 2.56 -9.92 3.77
N GLY A 94 2.12 -9.97 5.04
CA GLY A 94 1.30 -11.08 5.53
C GLY A 94 -0.03 -11.18 4.76
N VAL A 95 -0.67 -10.04 4.48
CA VAL A 95 -1.95 -10.02 3.75
C VAL A 95 -1.76 -10.57 2.35
N LEU A 96 -0.70 -10.16 1.63
CA LEU A 96 -0.41 -10.63 0.28
C LEU A 96 -0.37 -12.16 0.18
N VAL A 97 0.07 -12.83 1.24
CA VAL A 97 0.13 -14.30 1.29
C VAL A 97 -1.26 -14.94 1.38
N VAL A 98 -2.16 -14.36 2.18
CA VAL A 98 -3.45 -14.99 2.50
C VAL A 98 -4.62 -14.41 1.71
N PHE A 99 -4.47 -13.25 1.07
CA PHE A 99 -5.55 -12.44 0.50
C PHE A 99 -6.53 -13.25 -0.37
N ASP A 100 -6.00 -14.06 -1.30
CA ASP A 100 -6.80 -14.85 -2.22
C ASP A 100 -7.60 -15.97 -1.54
N SER A 101 -7.17 -16.41 -0.36
CA SER A 101 -7.85 -17.42 0.45
C SER A 101 -8.92 -16.85 1.37
N LEU A 102 -9.03 -15.51 1.48
CA LEU A 102 -9.99 -14.86 2.35
C LEU A 102 -11.39 -14.78 1.72
N PRO A 103 -12.46 -14.77 2.53
CA PRO A 103 -13.81 -14.48 2.05
C PRO A 103 -13.89 -13.12 1.34
N LYS A 104 -14.79 -13.01 0.35
CA LYS A 104 -14.97 -11.77 -0.45
C LYS A 104 -15.19 -10.51 0.41
N SER A 105 -15.96 -10.63 1.50
CA SER A 105 -16.21 -9.52 2.43
C SER A 105 -14.92 -9.04 3.11
N LYS A 106 -14.04 -9.96 3.50
CA LYS A 106 -12.77 -9.67 4.16
C LYS A 106 -11.75 -9.10 3.18
N GLN A 107 -11.69 -9.62 1.95
CA GLN A 107 -10.92 -9.03 0.86
C GLN A 107 -11.32 -7.57 0.63
N GLU A 108 -12.63 -7.26 0.63
CA GLU A 108 -13.12 -5.90 0.49
C GLU A 108 -12.69 -5.00 1.65
N CYS A 109 -12.84 -5.44 2.90
CA CYS A 109 -12.43 -4.68 4.08
C CYS A 109 -10.94 -4.36 4.06
N ILE A 110 -10.09 -5.38 3.85
CA ILE A 110 -8.64 -5.22 3.77
C ILE A 110 -8.24 -4.26 2.64
N PHE A 111 -8.88 -4.35 1.48
CA PHE A 111 -8.59 -3.48 0.36
C PHE A 111 -8.90 -2.01 0.70
N ARG A 112 -10.00 -1.73 1.41
CA ARG A 112 -10.31 -0.37 1.88
C ARG A 112 -9.25 0.16 2.86
N GLU A 113 -8.79 -0.68 3.79
CA GLU A 113 -7.71 -0.30 4.72
C GLU A 113 -6.40 -0.02 3.99
N ALA A 114 -6.08 -0.83 2.97
CA ALA A 114 -4.90 -0.61 2.12
C ALA A 114 -4.98 0.74 1.39
N ILE A 115 -6.14 1.10 0.83
CA ILE A 115 -6.37 2.41 0.19
C ILE A 115 -6.18 3.53 1.22
N ALA A 116 -6.85 3.45 2.37
CA ALA A 116 -6.79 4.47 3.40
C ALA A 116 -5.34 4.71 3.85
N ARG A 117 -4.59 3.62 4.08
CA ARG A 117 -3.17 3.67 4.45
C ARG A 117 -2.32 4.28 3.35
N TYR A 118 -2.51 3.86 2.10
CA TYR A 118 -1.75 4.36 0.95
C TYR A 118 -1.97 5.87 0.75
N THR A 119 -3.23 6.33 0.78
CA THR A 119 -3.54 7.76 0.67
C THR A 119 -2.93 8.56 1.81
N LYS A 120 -2.94 8.04 3.05
CA LYS A 120 -2.29 8.69 4.20
C LYS A 120 -0.78 8.78 4.04
N LEU A 121 -0.15 7.69 3.59
CA LEU A 121 1.28 7.63 3.30
C LEU A 121 1.68 8.64 2.21
N LEU A 122 0.93 8.70 1.12
CA LEU A 122 1.18 9.68 0.06
C LEU A 122 1.11 11.10 0.62
N LYS A 123 0.08 11.43 1.40
CA LYS A 123 -0.04 12.76 2.03
C LYS A 123 1.15 13.09 2.94
N SER A 124 1.63 12.13 3.73
CA SER A 124 2.79 12.35 4.60
C SER A 124 4.09 12.58 3.82
N HIS A 125 4.22 12.00 2.63
CA HIS A 125 5.42 12.13 1.79
C HIS A 125 5.39 13.33 0.84
N SER A 126 4.20 13.74 0.40
CA SER A 126 4.03 14.80 -0.60
C SER A 126 3.60 16.16 -0.04
N ILE A 127 2.90 16.18 1.11
CA ILE A 127 2.30 17.40 1.70
C ILE A 127 2.94 17.75 3.06
N ALA A 128 3.54 16.81 3.79
CA ALA A 128 4.05 17.14 5.12
C ALA A 128 5.38 17.93 5.07
N ARG A 129 5.37 19.12 5.67
CA ARG A 129 6.57 19.86 6.08
C ARG A 129 7.24 19.08 7.21
N ALA A 130 8.53 18.80 7.08
CA ALA A 130 9.40 18.45 8.21
C ALA A 130 8.95 17.26 9.09
N THR A 131 8.41 16.18 8.51
CA THR A 131 8.39 14.91 9.23
C THR A 131 9.83 14.47 9.48
N LYS A 132 10.13 14.02 10.70
CA LYS A 132 11.50 13.58 11.08
C LYS A 132 11.92 12.48 10.09
N SER A 133 13.19 12.41 9.71
CA SER A 133 13.71 11.38 8.77
C SER A 133 13.20 9.97 9.12
N ASN A 134 13.15 9.65 10.42
CA ASN A 134 12.66 8.38 10.95
C ASN A 134 11.17 8.08 10.65
N GLU A 135 10.33 9.08 10.43
CA GLU A 135 8.91 8.90 10.09
C GLU A 135 8.70 8.59 8.60
N ARG A 136 9.71 8.88 7.76
CA ARG A 136 9.71 8.57 6.32
C ARG A 136 10.43 7.26 5.99
N ALA A 137 11.22 6.74 6.92
CA ALA A 137 11.89 5.44 6.77
C ALA A 137 10.89 4.35 6.38
N ASN A 138 11.27 3.48 5.44
CA ASN A 138 10.43 2.41 4.87
C ASN A 138 9.11 2.87 4.23
N GLY A 139 8.95 4.18 3.98
CA GLY A 139 7.76 4.70 3.32
C GLY A 139 7.60 4.18 1.89
N GLY A 140 8.71 4.09 1.12
CA GLY A 140 8.68 3.50 -0.22
C GLY A 140 8.30 2.03 -0.20
N GLU A 141 8.92 1.24 0.68
CA GLU A 141 8.62 -0.19 0.83
C GLU A 141 7.16 -0.44 1.22
N LEU A 142 6.62 0.38 2.14
CA LEU A 142 5.21 0.32 2.49
C LEU A 142 4.32 0.65 1.28
N ALA A 143 4.65 1.72 0.53
CA ALA A 143 3.90 2.10 -0.66
C ALA A 143 3.87 0.95 -1.68
N TYR A 144 5.03 0.30 -1.90
CA TYR A 144 5.17 -0.84 -2.80
C TYR A 144 4.33 -2.05 -2.36
N ASN A 145 4.35 -2.41 -1.08
CA ASN A 145 3.55 -3.54 -0.60
C ASN A 145 2.04 -3.25 -0.70
N LEU A 146 1.60 -2.03 -0.35
CA LEU A 146 0.20 -1.63 -0.46
C LEU A 146 -0.27 -1.59 -1.92
N ILE A 147 0.53 -1.05 -2.84
CA ILE A 147 0.15 -1.00 -4.26
C ILE A 147 0.18 -2.41 -4.88
N THR A 148 1.07 -3.29 -4.42
CA THR A 148 1.10 -4.70 -4.86
C THR A 148 -0.15 -5.43 -4.39
N LEU A 149 -0.60 -5.18 -3.15
CA LEU A 149 -1.87 -5.70 -2.67
C LEU A 149 -3.04 -5.19 -3.52
N MET A 150 -3.01 -3.91 -3.92
CA MET A 150 -4.03 -3.39 -4.81
C MET A 150 -3.99 -4.03 -6.20
N MET A 151 -2.79 -4.34 -6.70
CA MET A 151 -2.58 -5.05 -7.97
C MET A 151 -3.14 -6.47 -7.94
N VAL A 152 -2.97 -7.20 -6.83
CA VAL A 152 -3.56 -8.54 -6.64
C VAL A 152 -5.08 -8.45 -6.59
N ALA A 153 -5.62 -7.44 -5.90
CA ALA A 153 -7.06 -7.30 -5.71
C ALA A 153 -7.82 -6.83 -6.97
N ARG A 154 -7.17 -6.13 -7.92
CA ARG A 154 -7.83 -5.43 -9.04
C ARG A 154 -8.71 -6.29 -9.97
N GLY A 155 -8.59 -7.60 -9.93
CA GLY A 155 -9.42 -8.55 -10.69
C GLY A 155 -10.60 -9.16 -9.92
N LYS A 156 -10.82 -8.78 -8.66
CA LYS A 156 -11.88 -9.33 -7.82
C LYS A 156 -13.11 -8.42 -7.86
N ASP A 157 -14.27 -9.00 -8.18
CA ASP A 157 -15.54 -8.23 -8.27
C ASP A 157 -15.90 -7.51 -6.98
N CYS A 158 -15.59 -8.11 -5.81
CA CYS A 158 -15.92 -7.53 -4.50
C CYS A 158 -15.22 -6.19 -4.24
N VAL A 159 -14.06 -5.94 -4.86
CA VAL A 159 -13.30 -4.69 -4.68
C VAL A 159 -13.49 -3.71 -5.83
N ALA A 160 -14.18 -4.09 -6.91
CA ALA A 160 -14.27 -3.27 -8.13
C ALA A 160 -14.79 -1.85 -7.86
N LYS A 161 -15.77 -1.71 -6.96
CA LYS A 161 -16.35 -0.41 -6.54
C LYS A 161 -15.40 0.47 -5.72
N CYS A 162 -14.32 -0.10 -5.18
CA CYS A 162 -13.33 0.62 -4.40
C CYS A 162 -12.28 1.32 -5.28
N PHE A 163 -12.25 1.04 -6.59
CA PHE A 163 -11.52 1.84 -7.58
C PHE A 163 -12.31 3.09 -7.97
N ASP A 164 -12.55 3.93 -6.98
CA ASP A 164 -13.31 5.17 -7.11
C ASP A 164 -12.42 6.37 -7.48
N SER A 165 -13.05 7.55 -7.57
CA SER A 165 -12.35 8.80 -7.85
C SER A 165 -11.25 9.16 -6.84
N ASN A 166 -11.38 8.75 -5.58
CA ASN A 166 -10.40 9.05 -4.53
C ASN A 166 -9.13 8.21 -4.70
N LEU A 167 -9.30 6.91 -4.93
CA LEU A 167 -8.15 6.03 -5.21
C LEU A 167 -7.46 6.47 -6.49
N VAL A 168 -8.21 6.67 -7.58
CA VAL A 168 -7.63 7.07 -8.88
C VAL A 168 -6.89 8.40 -8.78
N SER A 169 -7.43 9.37 -8.04
CA SER A 169 -6.73 10.63 -7.78
C SER A 169 -5.44 10.41 -6.97
N SER A 170 -5.43 9.50 -6.00
CA SER A 170 -4.22 9.16 -5.24
C SER A 170 -3.15 8.53 -6.14
N LEU A 171 -3.53 7.64 -7.06
CA LEU A 171 -2.59 7.04 -8.01
C LEU A 171 -2.00 8.08 -8.97
N VAL A 172 -2.84 8.98 -9.50
CA VAL A 172 -2.40 10.11 -10.34
C VAL A 172 -1.43 11.01 -9.57
N ASN A 173 -1.76 11.35 -8.33
CA ASN A 173 -0.92 12.18 -7.47
C ASN A 173 0.44 11.52 -7.18
N THR A 174 0.51 10.20 -7.01
CA THR A 174 1.79 9.48 -6.89
C THR A 174 2.65 9.67 -8.14
N VAL A 175 2.07 9.53 -9.33
CA VAL A 175 2.79 9.73 -10.60
C VAL A 175 3.29 11.17 -10.73
N GLN A 176 2.42 12.16 -10.47
CA GLN A 176 2.80 13.58 -10.49
C GLN A 176 3.91 13.88 -9.48
N TRP A 177 3.79 13.36 -8.25
CA TRP A 177 4.79 13.56 -7.21
C TRP A 177 6.14 12.95 -7.59
N ARG A 178 6.18 11.69 -8.04
CA ARG A 178 7.42 10.96 -8.30
C ARG A 178 8.22 11.56 -9.45
N TYR A 179 7.54 12.02 -10.50
CA TYR A 179 8.16 12.57 -11.70
C TYR A 179 8.27 14.10 -11.69
N ASP A 180 7.89 14.74 -10.59
CA ASP A 180 8.16 16.15 -10.42
C ASP A 180 9.68 16.41 -10.29
N PRO A 181 10.27 17.33 -11.09
CA PRO A 181 11.71 17.57 -11.10
C PRO A 181 12.33 18.02 -9.76
N LYS A 182 11.50 18.48 -8.81
CA LYS A 182 11.94 18.97 -7.50
C LYS A 182 11.60 17.99 -6.37
N THR A 183 11.13 16.79 -6.69
CA THR A 183 10.95 15.73 -5.71
C THR A 183 12.31 15.09 -5.42
N THR A 184 12.64 14.96 -4.14
CA THR A 184 13.86 14.29 -3.68
C THR A 184 13.45 13.05 -2.90
N ILE A 185 14.06 11.92 -3.25
CA ILE A 185 13.83 10.61 -2.63
C ILE A 185 15.20 10.10 -2.18
N ALA A 186 15.25 9.45 -1.03
CA ALA A 186 16.46 8.79 -0.55
C ALA A 186 16.81 7.60 -1.46
N GLU A 187 18.10 7.37 -1.72
CA GLU A 187 18.53 6.38 -2.72
C GLU A 187 18.08 4.95 -2.36
N ASP A 188 18.11 4.61 -1.08
CA ASP A 188 17.65 3.32 -0.52
C ASP A 188 16.14 3.06 -0.68
N SER A 189 15.35 4.11 -0.93
CA SER A 189 13.90 4.02 -1.11
C SER A 189 13.46 4.20 -2.56
N LYS A 190 14.38 4.55 -3.46
CA LYS A 190 14.08 4.96 -4.84
C LYS A 190 13.45 3.84 -5.66
N ASP A 191 14.03 2.65 -5.61
CA ASP A 191 13.53 1.48 -6.36
C ASP A 191 12.10 1.13 -5.96
N TYR A 192 11.79 1.21 -4.67
CA TYR A 192 10.42 0.98 -4.18
C TYR A 192 9.44 2.03 -4.72
N TRP A 193 9.81 3.31 -4.75
CA TRP A 193 8.95 4.36 -5.30
C TRP A 193 8.79 4.26 -6.82
N ASP A 194 9.83 3.82 -7.53
CA ASP A 194 9.76 3.56 -8.97
C ASP A 194 8.83 2.39 -9.27
N ALA A 195 9.00 1.26 -8.59
CA ALA A 195 8.12 0.11 -8.70
C ALA A 195 6.66 0.47 -8.32
N THR A 196 6.47 1.23 -7.24
CA THR A 196 5.16 1.76 -6.83
C THR A 196 4.51 2.57 -7.95
N THR A 197 5.28 3.46 -8.58
CA THR A 197 4.77 4.35 -9.63
C THR A 197 4.44 3.57 -10.90
N THR A 198 5.25 2.58 -11.28
CA THR A 198 4.93 1.66 -12.38
C THR A 198 3.63 0.92 -12.12
N GLN A 199 3.43 0.36 -10.93
CA GLN A 199 2.18 -0.32 -10.60
C GLN A 199 0.98 0.64 -10.59
N CYS A 200 1.15 1.88 -10.11
CA CYS A 200 0.12 2.92 -10.25
C CYS A 200 -0.28 3.14 -11.70
N LEU A 201 0.69 3.28 -12.61
CA LEU A 201 0.44 3.43 -14.05
C LEU A 201 -0.27 2.21 -14.63
N GLN A 202 0.09 0.99 -14.21
CA GLN A 202 -0.56 -0.23 -14.68
C GLN A 202 -2.02 -0.32 -14.22
N ILE A 203 -2.32 0.05 -12.97
CA ILE A 203 -3.71 0.15 -12.49
C ILE A 203 -4.46 1.23 -13.28
N LEU A 204 -3.89 2.43 -13.41
CA LEU A 204 -4.51 3.54 -14.13
C LEU A 204 -4.80 3.18 -15.60
N ALA A 205 -3.86 2.54 -16.29
CA ALA A 205 -4.02 2.12 -17.67
C ALA A 205 -5.17 1.12 -17.86
N GLN A 206 -5.43 0.29 -16.85
CA GLN A 206 -6.57 -0.63 -16.85
C GLN A 206 -7.88 0.08 -16.50
N VAL A 207 -7.87 0.99 -15.53
CA VAL A 207 -9.04 1.82 -15.20
C VAL A 207 -9.49 2.58 -16.46
N PHE A 208 -8.57 3.23 -17.17
CA PHE A 208 -8.86 3.96 -18.40
C PHE A 208 -9.11 3.08 -19.62
N TYR A 209 -9.10 1.75 -19.49
CA TYR A 209 -9.58 0.88 -20.57
C TYR A 209 -11.11 0.75 -20.57
N LYS A 210 -11.77 1.12 -19.47
CA LYS A 210 -13.23 1.09 -19.35
C LYS A 210 -13.87 2.24 -20.14
N GLU A 211 -15.12 2.04 -20.54
CA GLU A 211 -15.91 3.09 -21.17
C GLU A 211 -16.13 4.28 -20.22
N GLU A 212 -16.23 5.50 -20.76
CA GLU A 212 -16.44 6.71 -19.96
C GLU A 212 -17.70 6.61 -19.08
N SER A 213 -18.75 5.97 -19.59
CA SER A 213 -20.00 5.74 -18.85
C SER A 213 -19.78 4.93 -17.56
N GLU A 214 -18.88 3.95 -17.56
CA GLU A 214 -18.53 3.15 -16.38
C GLU A 214 -17.67 3.94 -15.39
N LEU A 215 -16.73 4.74 -15.90
CA LEU A 215 -15.89 5.62 -15.08
C LEU A 215 -16.75 6.63 -14.31
N LEU A 216 -17.76 7.21 -14.97
CA LEU A 216 -18.67 8.17 -14.36
C LEU A 216 -19.50 7.54 -13.22
N LYS A 217 -19.89 6.27 -13.31
CA LYS A 217 -20.64 5.56 -12.25
C LYS A 217 -19.87 5.48 -10.93
N VAL A 218 -18.54 5.38 -11.00
CA VAL A 218 -17.64 5.39 -9.82
C VAL A 218 -17.04 6.77 -9.53
N GLY A 219 -17.61 7.81 -10.16
CA GLY A 219 -17.25 9.21 -9.93
C GLY A 219 -15.96 9.67 -10.61
N ILE A 220 -15.36 8.86 -11.49
CA ILE A 220 -14.14 9.20 -12.21
C ILE A 220 -14.49 10.08 -13.40
N LYS A 221 -14.04 11.35 -13.36
CA LYS A 221 -14.17 12.30 -14.48
C LYS A 221 -12.79 12.52 -15.10
N VAL A 222 -12.59 12.02 -16.32
CA VAL A 222 -11.29 12.09 -17.03
C VAL A 222 -10.77 13.53 -17.12
N ARG A 223 -11.66 14.48 -17.43
CA ARG A 223 -11.34 15.91 -17.47
C ARG A 223 -10.77 16.44 -16.14
N ASN A 224 -11.23 15.95 -15.01
CA ASN A 224 -10.72 16.37 -13.70
C ASN A 224 -9.31 15.84 -13.46
N LEU A 225 -8.98 14.65 -13.99
CA LEU A 225 -7.65 14.05 -13.86
C LEU A 225 -6.64 14.73 -14.78
N LYS A 226 -7.03 15.15 -16.00
CA LYS A 226 -6.16 15.95 -16.88
C LYS A 226 -5.76 17.28 -16.22
N ASN A 227 -6.71 17.89 -15.52
CA ASN A 227 -6.56 19.19 -14.88
C ASN A 227 -6.25 19.07 -13.39
N SER A 228 -5.83 17.88 -12.92
CA SER A 228 -5.58 17.67 -11.49
C SER A 228 -4.41 18.53 -11.04
N VAL A 229 -4.69 19.41 -10.08
CA VAL A 229 -3.66 20.23 -9.44
C VAL A 229 -3.23 19.54 -8.17
N PHE A 230 -2.06 18.92 -8.22
CA PHE A 230 -1.43 18.35 -7.04
C PHE A 230 -0.47 19.36 -6.41
N MET A 231 -0.64 19.61 -5.11
CA MET A 231 0.19 20.55 -4.37
C MET A 231 1.24 19.81 -3.54
N VAL A 232 2.51 20.13 -3.77
CA VAL A 232 3.65 19.56 -3.06
C VAL A 232 4.18 20.57 -2.04
N ALA A 233 4.37 20.11 -0.81
CA ALA A 233 4.89 20.95 0.25
C ALA A 233 6.38 21.24 0.08
N ARG A 234 6.79 22.39 0.63
CA ARG A 234 8.17 22.84 0.64
C ARG A 234 8.56 23.22 2.07
N PRO A 235 9.61 22.62 2.64
CA PRO A 235 10.11 23.04 3.95
C PRO A 235 10.44 24.55 3.94
N GLY A 236 9.90 25.28 4.91
CA GLY A 236 10.11 26.73 5.04
C GLY A 236 9.52 27.61 3.93
N LYS A 237 8.72 27.06 2.99
CA LYS A 237 8.15 27.81 1.86
C LYS A 237 6.69 27.46 1.62
N ALA A 238 5.97 28.30 0.87
CA ALA A 238 4.61 27.99 0.44
C ALA A 238 4.57 26.69 -0.40
N PRO A 239 3.52 25.86 -0.27
CA PRO A 239 3.29 24.73 -1.19
C PRO A 239 3.29 25.19 -2.64
N ARG A 240 3.73 24.34 -3.55
CA ARG A 240 3.76 24.62 -4.99
C ARG A 240 2.95 23.59 -5.74
N LYS A 241 2.55 23.92 -6.97
CA LYS A 241 2.03 22.93 -7.91
C LYS A 241 3.14 21.96 -8.31
N ALA A 242 2.82 20.68 -8.33
CA ALA A 242 3.63 19.67 -9.00
C ALA A 242 3.53 19.84 -10.52
N ILE A 243 4.36 19.08 -11.25
CA ILE A 243 4.14 18.80 -12.66
C ILE A 243 2.71 18.29 -12.91
N ASP A 244 2.08 18.74 -13.99
CA ASP A 244 0.76 18.25 -14.37
C ASP A 244 0.83 16.78 -14.83
N PHE A 245 -0.30 16.08 -14.73
CA PHE A 245 -0.34 14.64 -15.02
C PHE A 245 0.03 14.30 -16.47
N PRO A 246 -0.51 15.00 -17.51
CA PRO A 246 -0.06 14.78 -18.89
C PRO A 246 1.44 15.00 -19.11
N ALA A 247 2.05 16.03 -18.50
CA ALA A 247 3.48 16.29 -18.60
C ALA A 247 4.32 15.19 -17.92
N ALA A 248 3.88 14.71 -16.75
CA ALA A 248 4.51 13.55 -16.09
C ALA A 248 4.48 12.31 -16.99
N LEU A 249 3.33 12.00 -17.60
CA LEU A 249 3.20 10.87 -18.52
C LEU A 249 4.13 10.99 -19.75
N LYS A 250 4.30 12.19 -20.30
CA LYS A 250 5.23 12.45 -21.41
C LYS A 250 6.69 12.21 -21.01
N LEU A 251 7.10 12.60 -19.80
CA LEU A 251 8.43 12.29 -19.29
C LEU A 251 8.64 10.79 -19.12
N ILE A 252 7.62 10.08 -18.60
CA ILE A 252 7.65 8.63 -18.40
C ILE A 252 7.74 7.89 -19.73
N SER A 253 6.97 8.30 -20.74
CA SER A 253 6.98 7.63 -22.04
C SER A 253 8.33 7.75 -22.76
N GLN A 254 9.12 8.78 -22.44
CA GLN A 254 10.47 8.99 -22.98
C GLN A 254 11.54 8.28 -22.14
N ASN A 255 11.47 8.40 -20.81
CA ASN A 255 12.59 8.09 -19.91
C ASN A 255 12.30 6.94 -18.92
N GLY A 256 11.07 6.47 -18.82
CA GLY A 256 10.68 5.39 -17.90
C GLY A 256 11.22 4.02 -18.33
N GLU A 257 11.09 3.06 -17.42
CA GLU A 257 11.28 1.64 -17.75
C GLU A 257 10.20 1.14 -18.72
N ALA A 258 10.41 -0.03 -19.33
CA ALA A 258 9.55 -0.54 -20.39
C ALA A 258 8.06 -0.62 -20.00
N ALA A 259 7.75 -1.17 -18.81
CA ALA A 259 6.38 -1.28 -18.33
C ALA A 259 5.72 0.08 -18.09
N ALA A 260 6.46 1.01 -17.46
CA ALA A 260 5.99 2.37 -17.21
C ALA A 260 5.75 3.14 -18.53
N LYS A 261 6.63 2.97 -19.53
CA LYS A 261 6.50 3.58 -20.87
C LYS A 261 5.22 3.14 -21.57
N ILE A 262 4.97 1.83 -21.62
CA ILE A 262 3.78 1.28 -22.29
C ILE A 262 2.51 1.76 -21.58
N ALA A 263 2.49 1.71 -20.25
CA ALA A 263 1.34 2.15 -19.48
C ALA A 263 1.09 3.66 -19.65
N SER A 264 2.14 4.49 -19.61
CA SER A 264 2.00 5.94 -19.78
C SER A 264 1.54 6.34 -21.18
N GLN A 265 2.05 5.69 -22.22
CA GLN A 265 1.60 5.90 -23.61
C GLN A 265 0.12 5.56 -23.77
N ARG A 266 -0.32 4.41 -23.22
CA ARG A 266 -1.74 4.01 -23.28
C ARG A 266 -2.65 5.01 -22.59
N ILE A 267 -2.26 5.51 -21.41
CA ILE A 267 -3.00 6.55 -20.69
C ILE A 267 -3.04 7.84 -21.52
N LEU A 268 -1.91 8.29 -22.07
CA LEU A 268 -1.84 9.49 -22.91
C LEU A 268 -2.75 9.42 -24.14
N SER A 269 -2.76 8.28 -24.84
CA SER A 269 -3.65 8.06 -25.98
C SER A 269 -5.11 8.19 -25.57
N TYR A 270 -5.50 7.58 -24.45
CA TYR A 270 -6.86 7.70 -23.93
C TYR A 270 -7.24 9.15 -23.60
N LEU A 271 -6.35 9.87 -22.90
CA LEU A 271 -6.54 11.29 -22.55
C LEU A 271 -6.53 12.22 -23.76
N THR A 272 -5.99 11.83 -24.90
CA THR A 272 -6.02 12.67 -26.11
C THR A 272 -7.35 12.52 -26.86
N ASN A 273 -7.94 11.32 -26.79
CA ASN A 273 -9.15 10.96 -27.54
C ASN A 273 -10.46 11.25 -26.78
N ASN A 274 -10.40 11.43 -25.45
CA ASN A 274 -11.51 11.82 -24.56
C ASN A 274 -10.99 12.89 -23.62
#